data_AF-A0A8W8I2Z0-F1
#
_entry.id   AF-A0A8W8I2Z0-F1
#
_cell.length_a   1.000
_cell.length_b   1.000
_cell.length_c   1.000
_cell.angle_alpha   90.00
_cell.angle_beta   90.00
_cell.angle_gamma   90.00
#
_symmetry.space_group_name_H-M   'P 1'
#
loop_
_entity.id
_entity.type
_entity.pdbx_description
1 polymer ?
#
loop_
_entity_poly.entity_id
_entity_poly.type
_entity_poly.pdbx_seq_one_letter_code
_entity_poly.pdbx_strand_id
1 'polypeptide(L)'
;GGTADITVHHKVDDGSLEEMREASGGPWGGKSVDDAFEMFIEDIIGKESMKQLRTTSFDDYLELMRNFEMKKRSVKPGKEGNTFLSVPLGLVQIVKNDKSRKSLEKAIENSPYAGKVTFENWKLKWKNENFLRFFEVTIRNIKAHLREILYDSDMTDVETILMVGGFAECEVVQNAVREHFKTKRVVVPEDAGVSVLKGAVFFGHVPDAISRRKARYTYGIQSWPSFNPAKHPENKKVEVNGKYRCKDVFFKYVTKGQVLTLGYEKAQIFQALNPKEKKLECAIYISDSRDPVFVDDPGCRRLGVLTIPLPDLPDGAAIELEESMIFGETELRFQAKDIFSGKSYEVQMDLLGDTVDEDE
;
A
#
# COMPACT_ATOMS: atom_id res chain seq x y z
N GLY A 1 1.70 -13.52 -4.65
CA GLY A 1 1.56 -12.15 -4.11
C GLY A 1 2.83 -11.74 -3.42
N GLY A 2 3.26 -10.49 -3.56
CA GLY A 2 4.49 -9.95 -2.94
C GLY A 2 4.28 -9.35 -1.56
N THR A 3 3.12 -8.74 -1.33
CA THR A 3 2.76 -8.04 -0.09
C THR A 3 1.76 -8.84 0.74
N ALA A 4 1.65 -8.46 2.01
CA ALA A 4 0.52 -8.76 2.86
C ALA A 4 -0.04 -7.43 3.36
N ASP A 5 -1.30 -7.15 3.01
CA ASP A 5 -2.00 -5.92 3.34
C ASP A 5 -3.12 -6.24 4.35
N ILE A 6 -3.17 -5.49 5.44
CA ILE A 6 -4.11 -5.68 6.55
C ILE A 6 -4.96 -4.41 6.70
N THR A 7 -6.27 -4.61 6.68
CA THR A 7 -7.29 -3.60 6.95
C THR A 7 -8.21 -4.10 8.07
N VAL A 8 -8.82 -3.17 8.81
CA VAL A 8 -9.78 -3.50 9.88
C VAL A 8 -11.09 -2.79 9.58
N HIS A 9 -12.16 -3.56 9.54
CA HIS A 9 -13.50 -3.07 9.24
C HIS A 9 -14.47 -3.45 10.34
N HIS A 10 -15.39 -2.55 10.65
CA HIS A 10 -16.55 -2.79 11.48
C HIS A 10 -17.79 -2.88 10.57
N LYS A 11 -18.59 -3.94 10.75
CA LYS A 11 -19.86 -4.08 10.04
C LYS A 11 -20.94 -3.36 10.83
N VAL A 12 -21.55 -2.34 10.22
CA VAL A 12 -22.61 -1.52 10.82
C VAL A 12 -23.97 -2.22 10.67
N ASP A 13 -24.95 -1.85 11.50
CA ASP A 13 -26.30 -2.44 11.53
C ASP A 13 -27.04 -2.41 10.19
N ASP A 14 -26.77 -1.39 9.36
CA ASP A 14 -27.33 -1.26 8.01
C ASP A 14 -26.70 -2.22 6.98
N GLY A 15 -25.69 -2.99 7.39
CA GLY A 15 -24.99 -3.96 6.57
C GLY A 15 -23.74 -3.43 5.87
N SER A 16 -23.47 -2.12 5.95
CA SER A 16 -22.27 -1.50 5.37
C SER A 16 -21.01 -1.72 6.21
N LEU A 17 -19.84 -1.44 5.61
CA LEU A 17 -18.54 -1.54 6.28
C LEU A 17 -17.96 -0.14 6.59
N GLU A 18 -17.47 0.02 7.81
CA GLU A 18 -16.71 1.19 8.28
C GLU A 18 -15.24 0.81 8.48
N GLU A 19 -14.32 1.54 7.83
CA GLU A 19 -12.88 1.35 8.02
C GLU A 19 -12.41 1.93 9.36
N MET A 20 -11.88 1.08 10.23
CA MET A 20 -11.51 1.44 11.60
C MET A 20 -10.11 2.05 11.68
N ARG A 21 -9.22 1.73 10.75
CA ARG A 21 -7.85 2.25 10.70
C ARG A 21 -7.28 2.14 9.28
N GLU A 22 -6.29 2.97 9.00
CA GLU A 22 -5.57 2.96 7.72
C GLU A 22 -4.98 1.57 7.43
N ALA A 23 -5.06 1.17 6.15
CA ALA A 23 -4.42 -0.04 5.65
C ALA A 23 -2.91 -0.03 5.97
N SER A 24 -2.40 -1.19 6.36
CA SER A 24 -0.98 -1.34 6.71
C SER A 24 -0.49 -2.71 6.25
N GLY A 25 0.80 -2.84 5.97
CA GLY A 25 1.31 -4.08 5.40
C GLY A 25 2.80 -4.08 5.22
N GLY A 26 3.29 -5.13 4.59
CA GLY A 26 4.71 -5.28 4.29
C GLY A 26 4.99 -6.38 3.27
N PRO A 27 6.27 -6.58 2.90
CA PRO A 27 6.70 -7.57 1.90
C PRO A 27 6.70 -9.00 2.48
N TRP A 28 5.57 -9.42 3.06
CA TRP A 28 5.39 -10.71 3.74
C TRP A 28 4.42 -11.61 2.97
N GLY A 29 4.30 -11.40 1.66
CA GLY A 29 3.56 -12.29 0.77
C GLY A 29 4.33 -13.57 0.46
N GLY A 30 3.72 -14.43 -0.37
CA GLY A 30 4.34 -15.69 -0.80
C GLY A 30 5.68 -15.53 -1.51
N LYS A 31 5.96 -14.36 -2.10
CA LYS A 31 7.28 -14.04 -2.68
C LYS A 31 8.40 -14.05 -1.64
N SER A 32 8.14 -13.62 -0.40
CA SER A 32 9.14 -13.66 0.68
C SER A 32 9.63 -15.08 0.96
N VAL A 33 8.78 -16.09 0.78
CA VAL A 33 9.15 -17.50 0.91
C VAL A 33 9.96 -17.97 -0.30
N ASP A 34 9.64 -17.49 -1.49
CA ASP A 34 10.41 -17.76 -2.72
C ASP A 34 11.82 -17.16 -2.63
N ASP A 35 11.93 -15.93 -2.15
CA ASP A 35 13.20 -15.24 -1.93
C ASP A 35 14.08 -16.01 -0.92
N ALA A 36 13.47 -16.54 0.15
CA ALA A 36 14.18 -17.37 1.13
C ALA A 36 14.70 -18.69 0.53
N PHE A 37 13.93 -19.32 -0.37
CA PHE A 37 14.38 -20.50 -1.10
C PHE A 37 15.50 -20.18 -2.10
N GLU A 38 15.38 -19.04 -2.78
CA GLU A 38 16.40 -18.59 -3.73
C GLU A 38 17.74 -18.33 -3.03
N MET A 39 17.71 -17.65 -1.87
CA MET A 39 18.89 -17.48 -1.00
C MET A 39 19.48 -18.82 -0.57
N PHE A 40 18.65 -19.79 -0.23
CA PHE A 40 19.11 -21.13 0.12
C PHE A 40 19.85 -21.83 -1.04
N ILE A 41 19.35 -21.72 -2.27
CA ILE A 41 20.05 -22.26 -3.44
C ILE A 41 21.37 -21.51 -3.65
N GLU A 42 21.35 -20.17 -3.57
CA GLU A 42 22.55 -19.33 -3.72
C GLU A 42 23.62 -19.63 -2.67
N ASP A 43 23.25 -19.88 -1.41
CA ASP A 43 24.17 -20.29 -0.36
C ASP A 43 24.88 -21.62 -0.66
N ILE A 44 24.21 -22.53 -1.38
CA ILE A 44 24.78 -23.81 -1.81
C ILE A 44 25.67 -23.59 -3.04
N ILE A 45 25.13 -22.99 -4.10
CA ILE A 45 25.78 -22.97 -5.43
C ILE A 45 26.63 -21.73 -5.69
N GLY A 46 26.51 -20.71 -4.84
CA GLY A 46 27.21 -19.43 -4.95
C GLY A 46 26.53 -18.44 -5.89
N LYS A 47 26.79 -17.15 -5.64
CA LYS A 47 26.27 -16.00 -6.41
C LYS A 47 26.54 -16.10 -7.91
N GLU A 48 27.76 -16.47 -8.30
CA GLU A 48 28.13 -16.54 -9.73
C GLU A 48 27.38 -17.66 -10.45
N SER A 49 27.27 -18.85 -9.84
CA SER A 49 26.48 -19.96 -10.40
C SER A 49 25.00 -19.63 -10.46
N MET A 50 24.46 -18.96 -9.44
CA MET A 50 23.07 -18.51 -9.43
C MET A 50 22.80 -17.47 -10.52
N LYS A 51 23.72 -16.51 -10.70
CA LYS A 51 23.66 -15.54 -11.79
C LYS A 51 23.71 -16.24 -13.16
N GLN A 52 24.63 -17.19 -13.35
CA GLN A 52 24.73 -17.98 -14.58
C GLN A 52 23.44 -18.76 -14.85
N LEU A 53 22.81 -19.34 -13.83
CA LEU A 53 21.54 -20.04 -13.96
C LEU A 53 20.44 -19.08 -14.45
N ARG A 54 20.36 -17.86 -13.90
CA ARG A 54 19.37 -16.84 -14.33
C ARG A 54 19.62 -16.29 -15.74
N THR A 55 20.87 -16.26 -16.22
CA THR A 55 21.21 -15.63 -17.51
C THR A 55 21.36 -16.61 -18.66
N THR A 56 21.93 -17.79 -18.41
CA THR A 56 22.35 -18.74 -19.45
C THR A 56 21.48 -19.99 -19.48
N SER A 57 20.83 -20.32 -18.36
CA SER A 57 19.95 -21.49 -18.21
C SER A 57 18.60 -21.06 -17.61
N PHE A 58 18.00 -20.01 -18.18
CA PHE A 58 16.80 -19.38 -17.62
C PHE A 58 15.59 -20.34 -17.55
N ASP A 59 15.45 -21.26 -18.51
CA ASP A 59 14.40 -22.28 -18.47
C ASP A 59 14.56 -23.22 -17.27
N ASP A 60 15.80 -23.64 -16.97
CA ASP A 60 16.10 -24.43 -15.76
C ASP A 60 15.83 -23.62 -14.48
N TYR A 61 16.13 -22.32 -14.47
CA TYR A 61 15.77 -21.45 -13.34
C TYR A 61 14.25 -21.43 -13.12
N LEU A 62 13.47 -21.21 -14.18
CA LEU A 62 12.01 -21.20 -14.11
C LEU A 62 11.46 -22.54 -13.67
N GLU A 63 12.02 -23.66 -14.16
CA GLU A 63 11.63 -24.99 -13.74
C GLU A 63 11.89 -25.21 -12.24
N LEU A 64 13.06 -24.81 -11.74
CA LEU A 64 13.41 -24.90 -10.33
C LEU A 64 12.41 -24.13 -9.45
N MET A 65 12.12 -22.87 -9.81
CA MET A 65 11.19 -22.03 -9.07
C MET A 65 9.76 -22.56 -9.14
N ARG A 66 9.32 -23.10 -10.29
CA ARG A 66 8.00 -23.74 -10.43
C ARG A 66 7.90 -25.02 -9.59
N ASN A 67 8.96 -25.83 -9.56
CA ASN A 67 9.04 -27.01 -8.71
C ASN A 67 8.92 -26.64 -7.23
N PHE A 68 9.57 -25.54 -6.82
CA PHE A 68 9.44 -25.00 -5.47
C PHE A 68 8.02 -24.50 -5.18
N GLU A 69 7.43 -23.70 -6.08
CA GLU A 69 6.06 -23.17 -5.93
C GLU A 69 5.04 -24.30 -5.70
N MET A 70 5.13 -25.40 -6.45
CA MET A 70 4.26 -26.56 -6.26
C MET A 70 4.44 -27.20 -4.87
N LYS A 71 5.67 -27.27 -4.34
CA LYS A 71 5.95 -27.80 -3.00
C LYS A 71 5.50 -26.83 -1.90
N LYS A 72 5.72 -25.54 -2.09
CA LYS A 72 5.28 -24.46 -1.19
C LYS A 72 3.76 -24.48 -1.01
N ARG A 73 2.99 -24.75 -2.07
CA ARG A 73 1.53 -24.86 -2.01
C ARG A 73 1.02 -26.15 -1.37
N SER A 74 1.74 -27.25 -1.52
CA SER A 74 1.28 -28.59 -1.10
C SER A 74 1.83 -29.07 0.25
N VAL A 75 2.82 -28.37 0.81
CA VAL A 75 3.37 -28.71 2.13
C VAL A 75 2.33 -28.43 3.21
N LYS A 76 2.17 -29.39 4.13
CA LYS A 76 1.26 -29.27 5.27
C LYS A 76 2.04 -29.02 6.56
N PRO A 77 1.50 -28.21 7.48
CA PRO A 77 2.08 -28.03 8.80
C PRO A 77 2.07 -29.35 9.58
N GLY A 78 3.14 -29.61 10.33
CA GLY A 78 3.28 -30.85 11.11
C GLY A 78 3.45 -32.14 10.29
N LYS A 79 3.58 -32.04 8.95
CA LYS A 79 3.80 -33.21 8.10
C LYS A 79 5.15 -33.84 8.41
N GLU A 80 5.16 -35.08 8.88
CA GLU A 80 6.39 -35.83 9.09
C GLU A 80 7.03 -36.32 7.78
N GLY A 81 8.29 -36.73 7.84
CA GLY A 81 9.03 -37.26 6.70
C GLY A 81 9.79 -36.20 5.90
N ASN A 82 9.92 -36.44 4.60
CA ASN A 82 10.83 -35.70 3.73
C ASN A 82 10.09 -34.98 2.59
N THR A 83 10.58 -33.79 2.25
CA THR A 83 10.27 -33.11 1.00
C THR A 83 11.34 -33.43 -0.02
N PHE A 84 10.90 -33.67 -1.25
CA PHE A 84 11.74 -33.89 -2.40
C PHE A 84 11.46 -32.81 -3.45
N LEU A 85 12.51 -32.20 -3.99
CA LEU A 85 12.43 -31.18 -5.02
C LEU A 85 13.36 -31.55 -6.17
N SER A 86 12.81 -31.70 -7.38
CA SER A 86 13.59 -32.01 -8.58
C SER A 86 14.48 -30.84 -8.95
N VAL A 87 15.73 -31.15 -9.27
CA VAL A 87 16.75 -30.18 -9.67
C VAL A 87 16.96 -30.28 -11.18
N PRO A 88 16.78 -29.19 -11.93
CA PRO A 88 16.99 -29.17 -13.37
C PRO A 88 18.44 -29.46 -13.77
N LEU A 89 18.64 -30.03 -14.95
CA LEU A 89 19.95 -30.48 -15.43
C LEU A 89 20.94 -29.31 -15.57
N GLY A 90 20.47 -28.13 -16.00
CA GLY A 90 21.31 -26.94 -16.15
C GLY A 90 21.97 -26.52 -14.84
N LEU A 91 21.22 -26.55 -13.73
CA LEU A 91 21.78 -26.24 -12.40
C LEU A 91 22.88 -27.23 -12.03
N VAL A 92 22.65 -28.54 -12.21
CA VAL A 92 23.64 -29.58 -11.90
C VAL A 92 24.90 -29.39 -12.76
N GLN A 93 24.75 -29.07 -14.03
CA GLN A 93 25.87 -28.86 -14.94
C GLN A 93 26.68 -27.60 -14.61
N ILE A 94 26.02 -26.50 -14.23
CA ILE A 94 26.67 -25.28 -13.76
C ILE A 94 27.53 -25.57 -12.52
N VAL A 95 26.95 -26.24 -11.51
CA VAL A 95 27.68 -26.59 -10.27
C VAL A 95 28.85 -27.54 -10.54
N LYS A 96 28.68 -28.47 -11.49
CA LYS A 96 29.76 -29.39 -11.90
C LYS A 96 30.92 -28.67 -12.58
N ASN A 97 30.64 -27.61 -13.32
CA ASN A 97 31.65 -26.79 -14.01
C ASN A 97 32.35 -25.79 -13.07
N ASP A 98 31.77 -25.50 -11.90
CA ASP A 98 32.40 -24.69 -10.86
C ASP A 98 33.53 -25.49 -10.17
N LYS A 99 34.78 -25.03 -10.36
CA LYS A 99 36.00 -25.66 -9.81
C LYS A 99 35.99 -25.77 -8.28
N SER A 100 35.31 -24.85 -7.59
CA SER A 100 35.24 -24.81 -6.13
C SER A 100 34.27 -25.87 -5.58
N ARG A 101 33.15 -26.09 -6.29
CA ARG A 101 32.05 -26.95 -5.83
C ARG A 101 32.13 -28.37 -6.38
N LYS A 102 32.47 -28.54 -7.65
CA LYS A 102 32.66 -29.80 -8.39
C LYS A 102 31.42 -30.69 -8.55
N SER A 103 30.53 -30.74 -7.56
CA SER A 103 29.23 -31.42 -7.62
C SER A 103 28.26 -30.81 -6.61
N LEU A 104 26.96 -31.09 -6.78
CA LEU A 104 25.94 -30.53 -5.90
C LEU A 104 25.99 -31.15 -4.50
N GLU A 105 26.35 -32.43 -4.39
CA GLU A 105 26.57 -33.11 -3.11
C GLU A 105 27.68 -32.41 -2.31
N LYS A 106 28.83 -32.15 -2.94
CA LYS A 106 29.94 -31.43 -2.32
C LYS A 106 29.60 -29.98 -2.01
N ALA A 107 28.82 -29.31 -2.86
CA ALA A 107 28.35 -27.96 -2.61
C ALA A 107 27.48 -27.92 -1.34
N ILE A 108 26.58 -28.90 -1.16
CA ILE A 108 25.73 -29.02 0.03
C ILE A 108 26.58 -29.34 1.28
N GLU A 109 27.51 -30.29 1.19
CA GLU A 109 28.42 -30.65 2.30
C GLU A 109 29.26 -29.48 2.80
N ASN A 110 29.64 -28.56 1.91
CA ASN A 110 30.41 -27.35 2.26
C ASN A 110 29.53 -26.15 2.62
N SER A 111 28.21 -26.31 2.62
CA SER A 111 27.25 -25.23 2.94
C SER A 111 26.75 -25.31 4.40
N PRO A 112 26.06 -24.27 4.90
CA PRO A 112 25.37 -24.31 6.20
C PRO A 112 24.27 -25.39 6.32
N TYR A 113 23.96 -26.08 5.22
CA TYR A 113 22.92 -27.10 5.11
C TYR A 113 23.46 -28.53 5.12
N ALA A 114 24.76 -28.72 5.34
CA ALA A 114 25.37 -30.03 5.52
C ALA A 114 24.60 -30.88 6.56
N GLY A 115 24.29 -32.12 6.21
CA GLY A 115 23.50 -33.04 7.05
C GLY A 115 22.00 -32.72 7.20
N LYS A 116 21.54 -31.56 6.70
CA LYS A 116 20.11 -31.16 6.71
C LYS A 116 19.44 -31.42 5.36
N VAL A 117 20.22 -31.31 4.29
CA VAL A 117 19.80 -31.52 2.91
C VAL A 117 20.75 -32.53 2.27
N THR A 118 20.21 -33.36 1.38
CA THR A 118 20.96 -34.33 0.58
C THR A 118 20.53 -34.19 -0.87
N PHE A 119 21.39 -34.57 -1.81
CA PHE A 119 21.07 -34.62 -3.23
C PHE A 119 21.26 -36.05 -3.73
N GLU A 120 20.17 -36.66 -4.19
CA GLU A 120 20.13 -38.04 -4.69
C GLU A 120 19.12 -38.13 -5.82
N ASN A 121 19.42 -38.89 -6.88
CA ASN A 121 18.50 -39.13 -8.01
C ASN A 121 17.89 -37.84 -8.58
N TRP A 122 18.74 -36.82 -8.82
CA TRP A 122 18.33 -35.53 -9.37
C TRP A 122 17.33 -34.75 -8.50
N LYS A 123 17.28 -35.06 -7.20
CA LYS A 123 16.37 -34.41 -6.25
C LYS A 123 17.13 -33.98 -5.01
N LEU A 124 16.86 -32.75 -4.59
CA LEU A 124 17.16 -32.32 -3.23
C LEU A 124 16.13 -32.97 -2.29
N LYS A 125 16.62 -33.51 -1.17
CA LYS A 125 15.84 -34.19 -0.15
C LYS A 125 16.18 -33.62 1.22
N TRP A 126 15.16 -33.21 1.96
CA TRP A 126 15.31 -32.74 3.33
C TRP A 126 14.05 -32.98 4.15
N LYS A 127 14.19 -32.99 5.47
CA LYS A 127 13.04 -33.17 6.36
C LYS A 127 12.05 -32.02 6.22
N ASN A 128 10.75 -32.31 6.33
CA ASN A 128 9.71 -31.29 6.22
C ASN A 128 9.88 -30.16 7.24
N GLU A 129 10.36 -30.46 8.45
CA GLU A 129 10.69 -29.43 9.46
C GLU A 129 11.68 -28.38 8.93
N ASN A 130 12.67 -28.80 8.13
CA ASN A 130 13.63 -27.90 7.51
C ASN A 130 13.02 -27.15 6.32
N PHE A 131 12.08 -27.77 5.58
CA PHE A 131 11.32 -27.09 4.52
C PHE A 131 10.51 -25.92 5.05
N LEU A 132 9.85 -26.13 6.19
CA LEU A 132 8.98 -25.12 6.79
C LEU A 132 9.75 -23.88 7.26
N ARG A 133 11.09 -23.96 7.40
CA ARG A 133 11.93 -22.81 7.76
C ARG A 133 11.88 -21.68 6.74
N PHE A 134 11.60 -21.96 5.46
CA PHE A 134 11.42 -20.92 4.43
C PHE A 134 10.27 -19.96 4.75
N PHE A 135 9.30 -20.39 5.58
CA PHE A 135 8.14 -19.58 5.96
C PHE A 135 8.36 -18.79 7.25
N GLU A 136 9.39 -19.08 8.04
CA GLU A 136 9.50 -18.59 9.42
C GLU A 136 9.55 -17.07 9.51
N VAL A 137 10.35 -16.42 8.67
CA VAL A 137 10.50 -14.95 8.65
C VAL A 137 9.18 -14.31 8.24
N THR A 138 8.59 -14.78 7.15
CA THR A 138 7.31 -14.30 6.62
C THR A 138 6.20 -14.42 7.67
N ILE A 139 6.04 -15.60 8.29
CA ILE A 139 5.03 -15.87 9.33
C ILE A 139 5.30 -15.04 10.60
N ARG A 140 6.57 -14.87 11.00
CA ARG A 140 6.93 -14.04 12.15
C ARG A 140 6.46 -12.61 11.96
N ASN A 141 6.70 -12.04 10.78
CA ASN A 141 6.33 -10.66 10.47
C ASN A 141 4.80 -10.49 10.40
N ILE A 142 4.08 -11.41 9.74
CA ILE A 142 2.61 -11.41 9.72
C ILE A 142 2.04 -11.43 11.15
N LYS A 143 2.55 -12.31 12.02
CA LYS A 143 2.09 -12.41 13.41
C LYS A 143 2.43 -11.17 14.23
N ALA A 144 3.62 -10.59 14.06
CA ALA A 144 4.02 -9.38 14.76
C ALA A 144 3.09 -8.22 14.39
N HIS A 145 2.82 -8.03 13.10
CA HIS A 145 1.94 -6.96 12.62
C HIS A 145 0.50 -7.15 13.06
N LEU A 146 -0.06 -8.36 12.92
CA LEU A 146 -1.41 -8.67 13.43
C LEU A 146 -1.52 -8.44 14.94
N ARG A 147 -0.46 -8.70 15.70
CA ARG A 147 -0.42 -8.47 17.14
C ARG A 147 -0.50 -6.98 17.47
N GLU A 148 0.28 -6.15 16.77
CA GLU A 148 0.25 -4.69 16.94
C GLU A 148 -1.15 -4.14 16.70
N ILE A 149 -1.86 -4.68 15.71
CA ILE A 149 -3.23 -4.27 15.40
C ILE A 149 -4.23 -4.76 16.45
N LEU A 150 -4.24 -6.06 16.75
CA LEU A 150 -5.29 -6.68 17.57
C LEU A 150 -5.17 -6.37 19.07
N TYR A 151 -4.03 -5.85 19.51
CA TYR A 151 -3.81 -5.40 20.88
C TYR A 151 -3.71 -3.87 21.01
N ASP A 152 -3.98 -3.14 19.94
CA ASP A 152 -4.29 -1.72 20.01
C ASP A 152 -5.56 -1.53 20.86
N SER A 153 -5.58 -0.55 21.76
CA SER A 153 -6.72 -0.28 22.64
C SER A 153 -8.00 -0.03 21.86
N ASP A 154 -7.90 0.56 20.67
CA ASP A 154 -9.04 0.91 19.82
C ASP A 154 -9.55 -0.29 19.00
N MET A 155 -8.88 -1.44 19.05
CA MET A 155 -9.17 -2.63 18.23
C MET A 155 -9.48 -3.88 19.06
N THR A 156 -9.74 -3.71 20.36
CA THR A 156 -9.98 -4.81 21.30
C THR A 156 -11.20 -5.66 20.91
N ASP A 157 -12.20 -5.05 20.26
CA ASP A 157 -13.45 -5.67 19.82
C ASP A 157 -13.33 -6.48 18.51
N VAL A 158 -12.16 -6.53 17.87
CA VAL A 158 -12.01 -7.31 16.62
C VAL A 158 -12.14 -8.81 16.91
N GLU A 159 -13.21 -9.44 16.44
CA GLU A 159 -13.47 -10.87 16.71
C GLU A 159 -12.90 -11.82 15.64
N THR A 160 -12.83 -11.36 14.39
CA THR A 160 -12.59 -12.21 13.21
C THR A 160 -11.37 -11.74 12.42
N ILE A 161 -10.52 -12.70 12.04
CA ILE A 161 -9.44 -12.51 11.06
C ILE A 161 -9.87 -13.18 9.76
N LEU A 162 -10.16 -12.38 8.74
CA LEU A 162 -10.48 -12.86 7.39
C LEU A 162 -9.21 -12.87 6.54
N MET A 163 -8.75 -14.05 6.13
CA MET A 163 -7.54 -14.18 5.30
C MET A 163 -7.93 -14.38 3.84
N VAL A 164 -7.48 -13.46 2.97
CA VAL A 164 -7.76 -13.46 1.52
C VAL A 164 -6.46 -13.35 0.71
N GLY A 165 -6.56 -13.63 -0.60
CA GLY A 165 -5.44 -13.67 -1.52
C GLY A 165 -4.79 -15.05 -1.61
N GLY A 166 -4.03 -15.29 -2.68
CA GLY A 166 -3.53 -16.65 -2.98
C GLY A 166 -2.58 -17.22 -1.91
N PHE A 167 -1.91 -16.38 -1.13
CA PHE A 167 -1.05 -16.87 -0.03
C PHE A 167 -1.84 -17.26 1.22
N ALA A 168 -3.08 -16.78 1.38
CA ALA A 168 -3.97 -17.21 2.45
C ALA A 168 -4.41 -18.67 2.31
N GLU A 169 -4.32 -19.26 1.11
CA GLU A 169 -4.60 -20.68 0.85
C GLU A 169 -3.51 -21.62 1.43
N CYS A 170 -2.36 -21.09 1.82
CA CYS A 170 -1.27 -21.89 2.38
C CYS A 170 -1.61 -22.38 3.80
N GLU A 171 -1.81 -23.70 3.96
CA GLU A 171 -2.14 -24.32 5.25
C GLU A 171 -1.12 -24.00 6.36
N VAL A 172 0.17 -23.84 6.01
CA VAL A 172 1.23 -23.45 6.97
C VAL A 172 0.96 -22.07 7.56
N VAL A 173 0.59 -21.10 6.72
CA VAL A 173 0.29 -19.73 7.14
C VAL A 173 -1.01 -19.71 7.94
N GLN A 174 -2.06 -20.38 7.45
CA GLN A 174 -3.34 -20.44 8.15
C GLN A 174 -3.19 -21.05 9.55
N ASN A 175 -2.46 -22.16 9.68
CA ASN A 175 -2.26 -22.79 10.98
C ASN A 175 -1.40 -21.94 11.91
N ALA A 176 -0.38 -21.25 11.39
CA ALA A 176 0.41 -20.34 12.20
C ALA A 176 -0.42 -19.16 12.75
N VAL A 177 -1.35 -18.62 11.96
CA VAL A 177 -2.28 -17.56 12.40
C VAL A 177 -3.28 -18.10 13.42
N ARG A 178 -3.93 -19.25 13.13
CA ARG A 178 -4.88 -19.91 14.05
C ARG A 178 -4.25 -20.24 15.39
N GLU A 179 -3.06 -20.84 15.40
CA GLU A 179 -2.37 -21.22 16.63
C GLU A 179 -1.92 -20.00 17.44
N HIS A 180 -1.59 -18.89 16.78
CA HIS A 180 -1.15 -17.69 17.48
C HIS A 180 -2.30 -16.85 18.04
N PHE A 181 -3.43 -16.81 17.33
CA PHE A 181 -4.59 -15.99 17.67
C PHE A 181 -5.81 -16.87 18.02
N LYS A 182 -5.64 -17.80 18.96
CA LYS A 182 -6.67 -18.79 19.35
C LYS A 182 -7.98 -18.18 19.84
N THR A 183 -7.93 -16.95 20.34
CA THR A 183 -9.11 -16.21 20.82
C THR A 183 -9.90 -15.55 19.69
N LYS A 184 -9.36 -15.53 18.47
CA LYS A 184 -9.99 -14.89 17.31
C LYS A 184 -10.49 -15.96 16.34
N ARG A 185 -11.62 -15.68 15.68
CA ARG A 185 -12.15 -16.55 14.63
C ARG A 185 -11.36 -16.32 13.34
N VAL A 186 -10.59 -17.31 12.89
CA VAL A 186 -9.87 -17.23 11.61
C VAL A 186 -10.71 -17.84 10.50
N VAL A 187 -11.10 -17.02 9.51
CA VAL A 187 -11.90 -17.42 8.35
C VAL A 187 -11.04 -17.32 7.10
N VAL A 188 -11.07 -18.38 6.29
CA VAL A 188 -10.43 -18.40 4.97
C VAL A 188 -11.50 -18.81 3.97
N PRO A 189 -11.90 -17.93 3.03
CA PRO A 189 -12.85 -18.30 1.98
C PRO A 189 -12.31 -19.45 1.12
N GLU A 190 -13.22 -20.28 0.58
CA GLU A 190 -12.86 -21.39 -0.32
C GLU A 190 -12.03 -20.90 -1.52
N ASP A 191 -12.44 -19.76 -2.08
CA ASP A 191 -11.77 -19.07 -3.19
C ASP A 191 -10.96 -17.85 -2.70
N ALA A 192 -10.13 -18.02 -1.67
CA ALA A 192 -9.35 -16.93 -1.10
C ALA A 192 -8.51 -16.19 -2.16
N GLY A 193 -7.92 -16.92 -3.11
CA GLY A 193 -7.11 -16.37 -4.21
C GLY A 193 -7.81 -15.38 -5.12
N VAL A 194 -9.13 -15.47 -5.27
CA VAL A 194 -9.94 -14.57 -6.13
C VAL A 194 -10.96 -13.74 -5.34
N SER A 195 -10.93 -13.79 -4.01
CA SER A 195 -11.89 -13.10 -3.15
C SER A 195 -11.87 -11.58 -3.35
N VAL A 196 -10.69 -10.99 -3.55
CA VAL A 196 -10.54 -9.55 -3.81
C VAL A 196 -11.20 -9.16 -5.15
N LEU A 197 -10.99 -9.97 -6.20
CA LEU A 197 -11.61 -9.74 -7.51
C LEU A 197 -13.14 -9.83 -7.41
N LYS A 198 -13.67 -10.86 -6.74
CA LYS A 198 -15.11 -11.02 -6.52
C LYS A 198 -15.69 -9.82 -5.74
N GLY A 199 -14.97 -9.36 -4.71
CA GLY A 199 -15.31 -8.17 -3.94
C GLY A 199 -15.35 -6.91 -4.80
N ALA A 200 -14.38 -6.71 -5.70
CA ALA A 200 -14.34 -5.57 -6.61
C ALA A 200 -15.53 -5.55 -7.59
N VAL A 201 -15.88 -6.72 -8.16
CA VAL A 201 -17.07 -6.85 -9.01
C VAL A 201 -18.35 -6.55 -8.23
N PHE A 202 -18.46 -7.07 -7.00
CA PHE A 202 -19.60 -6.78 -6.13
C PHE A 202 -19.70 -5.29 -5.80
N PHE A 203 -18.58 -4.65 -5.45
CA PHE A 203 -18.51 -3.22 -5.16
C PHE A 203 -18.94 -2.36 -6.35
N GLY A 204 -18.54 -2.71 -7.58
CA GLY A 204 -19.00 -2.01 -8.79
C GLY A 204 -20.52 -2.10 -9.03
N HIS A 205 -21.19 -3.12 -8.49
CA HIS A 205 -22.66 -3.23 -8.53
C HIS A 205 -23.36 -2.60 -7.32
N VAL A 206 -22.67 -2.51 -6.18
CA VAL A 206 -23.18 -2.00 -4.90
C VAL A 206 -22.13 -1.08 -4.27
N PRO A 207 -21.96 0.15 -4.79
CA PRO A 207 -20.91 1.05 -4.35
C PRO A 207 -21.09 1.52 -2.89
N ASP A 208 -22.35 1.57 -2.42
CA ASP A 208 -22.68 1.93 -1.03
C ASP A 208 -22.32 0.84 -0.01
N ALA A 209 -21.74 -0.29 -0.43
CA ALA A 209 -21.31 -1.37 0.48
C ALA A 209 -20.24 -0.92 1.49
N ILE A 210 -19.45 0.12 1.16
CA ILE A 210 -18.50 0.77 2.06
C ILE A 210 -18.98 2.19 2.31
N SER A 211 -19.71 2.40 3.40
CA SER A 211 -20.38 3.67 3.69
C SER A 211 -19.45 4.70 4.32
N ARG A 212 -18.35 4.26 4.93
CA ARG A 212 -17.47 5.11 5.76
C ARG A 212 -16.00 4.72 5.61
N ARG A 213 -15.18 5.68 5.19
CA ARG A 213 -13.71 5.55 5.12
C ARG A 213 -13.02 6.61 5.94
N LYS A 214 -11.77 6.38 6.36
CA LYS A 214 -10.97 7.41 7.02
C LYS A 214 -10.08 8.14 6.02
N ALA A 215 -10.04 9.46 6.11
CA ALA A 215 -9.15 10.29 5.29
C ALA A 215 -7.68 9.89 5.54
N ARG A 216 -6.96 9.47 4.49
CA ARG A 216 -5.54 9.06 4.60
C ARG A 216 -4.59 10.22 4.87
N TYR A 217 -4.97 11.40 4.37
CA TYR A 217 -4.22 12.64 4.50
C TYR A 217 -5.10 13.75 5.07
N THR A 218 -4.47 14.83 5.48
CA THR A 218 -5.14 16.11 5.64
C THR A 218 -5.22 16.77 4.26
N TYR A 219 -6.43 17.14 3.83
CA TYR A 219 -6.68 17.70 2.50
C TYR A 219 -7.02 19.18 2.62
N GLY A 220 -6.45 19.98 1.72
CA GLY A 220 -6.59 21.41 1.75
C GLY A 220 -6.18 22.09 0.46
N ILE A 221 -6.09 23.40 0.53
CA ILE A 221 -5.61 24.27 -0.54
C ILE A 221 -4.58 25.25 0.02
N GLN A 222 -3.84 25.88 -0.87
CA GLN A 222 -3.09 27.07 -0.51
C GLN A 222 -4.03 28.28 -0.33
N SER A 223 -3.87 29.01 0.76
CA SER A 223 -4.63 30.23 1.03
C SER A 223 -3.72 31.36 1.50
N TRP A 224 -4.18 32.60 1.31
CA TRP A 224 -3.42 33.81 1.61
C TRP A 224 -4.25 34.75 2.51
N PRO A 225 -4.53 34.35 3.78
CA PRO A 225 -5.34 35.13 4.70
C PRO A 225 -4.65 36.44 5.10
N SER A 226 -5.42 37.36 5.71
CA SER A 226 -4.88 38.59 6.28
C SER A 226 -3.72 38.31 7.24
N PHE A 227 -2.63 39.06 7.12
CA PHE A 227 -1.45 38.85 7.97
C PHE A 227 -1.77 39.20 9.43
N ASN A 228 -1.41 38.31 10.35
CA ASN A 228 -1.55 38.51 11.79
C ASN A 228 -0.18 38.32 12.46
N PRO A 229 0.47 39.39 12.96
CA PRO A 229 1.82 39.30 13.53
C PRO A 229 1.89 38.44 14.80
N ALA A 230 0.76 38.16 15.47
CA ALA A 230 0.73 37.28 16.64
C ALA A 230 0.70 35.79 16.28
N LYS A 231 0.41 35.44 15.02
CA LYS A 231 0.23 34.04 14.57
C LYS A 231 1.14 33.67 13.40
N HIS A 232 1.41 34.63 12.51
CA HIS A 232 2.08 34.39 11.24
C HIS A 232 3.54 34.83 11.31
N PRO A 233 4.47 34.02 10.78
CA PRO A 233 5.88 34.37 10.76
C PRO A 233 6.14 35.46 9.72
N GLU A 234 7.03 36.42 10.05
CA GLU A 234 7.26 37.61 9.22
C GLU A 234 7.79 37.26 7.82
N ASN A 235 8.52 36.16 7.66
CA ASN A 235 9.02 35.68 6.36
C ASN A 235 7.91 35.19 5.40
N LYS A 236 6.69 34.96 5.91
CA LYS A 236 5.50 34.62 5.11
C LYS A 236 4.63 35.85 4.82
N LYS A 237 5.01 37.04 5.28
CA LYS A 237 4.29 38.28 5.01
C LYS A 237 4.55 38.76 3.58
N VAL A 238 3.47 39.10 2.89
CA VAL A 238 3.49 39.69 1.55
C VAL A 238 2.44 40.78 1.45
N GLU A 239 2.64 41.75 0.57
CA GLU A 239 1.65 42.79 0.29
C GLU A 239 0.96 42.50 -1.04
N VAL A 240 -0.36 42.41 -1.03
CA VAL A 240 -1.18 42.16 -2.21
C VAL A 240 -2.30 43.21 -2.26
N ASN A 241 -2.32 44.04 -3.32
CA ASN A 241 -3.27 45.13 -3.50
C ASN A 241 -3.41 46.04 -2.27
N GLY A 242 -2.28 46.45 -1.68
CA GLY A 242 -2.22 47.34 -0.53
C GLY A 242 -2.61 46.71 0.81
N LYS A 243 -2.79 45.38 0.88
CA LYS A 243 -3.10 44.65 2.11
C LYS A 243 -2.03 43.62 2.42
N TYR A 244 -1.58 43.56 3.67
CA TYR A 244 -0.67 42.51 4.13
C TYR A 244 -1.40 41.16 4.28
N ARG A 245 -0.85 40.13 3.64
CA ARG A 245 -1.31 38.74 3.67
C ARG A 245 -0.20 37.83 4.17
N CYS A 246 -0.58 36.65 4.67
CA CYS A 246 0.34 35.56 4.95
C CYS A 246 0.25 34.57 3.79
N LYS A 247 1.31 34.42 2.99
CA LYS A 247 1.32 33.46 1.89
C LYS A 247 1.46 32.02 2.38
N ASP A 248 1.14 31.08 1.49
CA ASP A 248 1.38 29.64 1.65
C ASP A 248 0.64 28.97 2.83
N VAL A 249 -0.41 29.58 3.39
CA VAL A 249 -1.14 28.99 4.51
C VAL A 249 -1.95 27.79 4.03
N PHE A 250 -1.85 26.66 4.74
CA PHE A 250 -2.63 25.47 4.45
C PHE A 250 -4.06 25.66 4.97
N PHE A 251 -5.02 25.88 4.09
CA PHE A 251 -6.44 25.90 4.46
C PHE A 251 -6.99 24.47 4.46
N LYS A 252 -7.41 23.99 5.63
CA LYS A 252 -7.81 22.60 5.85
C LYS A 252 -9.31 22.39 5.60
N TYR A 253 -9.66 21.54 4.64
CA TYR A 253 -11.01 21.03 4.46
C TYR A 253 -11.24 19.80 5.34
N VAL A 254 -10.40 18.79 5.17
CA VAL A 254 -10.50 17.49 5.82
C VAL A 254 -9.23 17.17 6.58
N THR A 255 -9.35 16.59 7.77
CA THR A 255 -8.20 16.19 8.60
C THR A 255 -7.90 14.70 8.44
N LYS A 256 -6.62 14.32 8.42
CA LYS A 256 -6.21 12.91 8.46
C LYS A 256 -6.92 12.15 9.60
N GLY A 257 -7.48 10.99 9.26
CA GLY A 257 -8.26 10.13 10.15
C GLY A 257 -9.74 10.52 10.31
N GLN A 258 -10.19 11.63 9.74
CA GLN A 258 -11.60 12.00 9.74
C GLN A 258 -12.43 10.97 8.96
N VAL A 259 -13.58 10.57 9.52
CA VAL A 259 -14.52 9.68 8.83
C VAL A 259 -15.23 10.45 7.73
N LEU A 260 -15.19 9.91 6.52
CA LEU A 260 -15.81 10.43 5.31
C LEU A 260 -16.87 9.44 4.84
N THR A 261 -18.08 9.94 4.63
CA THR A 261 -19.15 9.22 3.94
C THR A 261 -19.04 9.43 2.43
N LEU A 262 -19.65 8.55 1.63
CA LEU A 262 -19.73 8.76 0.18
C LEU A 262 -20.43 10.10 -0.12
N GLY A 263 -19.85 10.86 -1.06
CA GLY A 263 -20.33 12.19 -1.41
C GLY A 263 -20.07 13.25 -0.34
N TYR A 264 -19.21 12.99 0.66
CA TYR A 264 -18.82 14.00 1.64
C TYR A 264 -18.25 15.22 0.91
N GLU A 265 -18.86 16.37 1.17
CA GLU A 265 -18.48 17.65 0.60
C GLU A 265 -18.17 18.63 1.71
N LYS A 266 -17.14 19.46 1.47
CA LYS A 266 -16.93 20.66 2.27
C LYS A 266 -16.56 21.82 1.36
N ALA A 267 -17.26 22.93 1.56
CA ALA A 267 -17.14 24.13 0.75
C ALA A 267 -16.68 25.32 1.60
N GLN A 268 -15.96 26.25 0.96
CA GLN A 268 -15.59 27.53 1.54
C GLN A 268 -15.54 28.60 0.46
N ILE A 269 -15.99 29.81 0.78
CA ILE A 269 -15.92 30.94 -0.13
C ILE A 269 -14.58 31.66 0.03
N PHE A 270 -13.92 31.92 -1.10
CA PHE A 270 -12.70 32.70 -1.22
C PHE A 270 -12.89 33.86 -2.18
N GLN A 271 -12.18 34.96 -1.93
CA GLN A 271 -12.10 36.08 -2.83
C GLN A 271 -10.78 36.03 -3.61
N ALA A 272 -10.85 36.16 -4.94
CA ALA A 272 -9.65 36.27 -5.77
C ALA A 272 -8.86 37.51 -5.35
N LEU A 273 -7.59 37.31 -4.97
CA LEU A 273 -6.76 38.40 -4.47
C LEU A 273 -6.38 39.40 -5.56
N ASN A 274 -6.16 38.91 -6.78
CA ASN A 274 -5.78 39.70 -7.96
C ASN A 274 -6.81 39.52 -9.08
N PRO A 275 -7.97 40.21 -9.02
CA PRO A 275 -9.03 40.04 -10.02
C PRO A 275 -8.65 40.54 -11.42
N LYS A 276 -7.52 41.24 -11.58
CA LYS A 276 -7.00 41.72 -12.87
C LYS A 276 -6.18 40.67 -13.63
N GLU A 277 -5.82 39.56 -12.98
CA GLU A 277 -5.13 38.47 -13.66
C GLU A 277 -6.08 37.76 -14.64
N LYS A 278 -5.53 37.16 -15.69
CA LYS A 278 -6.36 36.44 -16.68
C LYS A 278 -6.87 35.10 -16.14
N LYS A 279 -6.19 34.54 -15.14
CA LYS A 279 -6.44 33.22 -14.58
C LYS A 279 -6.14 33.22 -13.09
N LEU A 280 -6.85 32.40 -12.34
CA LEU A 280 -6.55 32.04 -10.96
C LEU A 280 -6.16 30.57 -10.92
N GLU A 281 -5.12 30.24 -10.16
CA GLU A 281 -4.71 28.88 -9.88
C GLU A 281 -5.07 28.51 -8.45
N CYS A 282 -5.95 27.53 -8.29
CA CYS A 282 -6.28 26.95 -7.00
C CYS A 282 -5.49 25.66 -6.84
N ALA A 283 -4.38 25.71 -6.10
CA ALA A 283 -3.54 24.54 -5.85
C ALA A 283 -4.07 23.72 -4.67
N ILE A 284 -4.32 22.44 -4.92
CA ILE A 284 -4.84 21.46 -3.96
C ILE A 284 -3.64 20.72 -3.33
N TYR A 285 -3.66 20.57 -2.01
CA TYR A 285 -2.58 19.96 -1.24
C TYR A 285 -3.08 18.83 -0.33
N ILE A 286 -2.18 17.89 -0.07
CA ILE A 286 -2.32 16.85 0.95
C ILE A 286 -1.16 16.88 1.93
N SER A 287 -1.39 16.46 3.17
CA SER A 287 -0.37 16.36 4.22
C SER A 287 -0.47 15.06 5.01
N ASP A 288 0.69 14.49 5.35
CA ASP A 288 0.80 13.37 6.30
C ASP A 288 0.51 13.80 7.76
N SER A 289 0.62 15.10 8.05
CA SER A 289 0.28 15.70 9.35
C SER A 289 -1.23 15.92 9.50
N ARG A 290 -1.76 15.81 10.72
CA ARG A 290 -3.16 16.17 11.04
C ARG A 290 -3.41 17.68 11.02
N ASP A 291 -2.36 18.46 11.30
CA ASP A 291 -2.45 19.90 11.50
C ASP A 291 -1.29 20.63 10.81
N PRO A 292 -1.18 20.56 9.47
CA PRO A 292 -0.27 21.41 8.71
C PRO A 292 -0.69 22.87 8.86
N VAL A 293 0.30 23.75 8.98
CA VAL A 293 0.12 25.21 9.05
C VAL A 293 0.37 25.84 7.69
N PHE A 294 1.39 25.37 6.97
CA PHE A 294 1.76 25.84 5.65
C PHE A 294 1.82 24.71 4.62
N VAL A 295 1.65 25.06 3.35
CA VAL A 295 1.73 24.09 2.25
C VAL A 295 3.14 23.60 1.96
N ASP A 296 4.16 24.25 2.54
CA ASP A 296 5.56 23.85 2.52
C ASP A 296 6.05 23.22 3.83
N ASP A 297 5.13 22.90 4.76
CA ASP A 297 5.47 22.10 5.95
C ASP A 297 5.93 20.68 5.54
N PRO A 298 6.82 20.04 6.32
CA PRO A 298 7.24 18.67 6.05
C PRO A 298 6.07 17.69 5.91
N GLY A 299 6.05 16.92 4.82
CA GLY A 299 4.98 15.97 4.50
C GLY A 299 3.79 16.57 3.73
N CYS A 300 3.80 17.87 3.44
CA CYS A 300 2.87 18.49 2.50
C CYS A 300 3.32 18.26 1.05
N ARG A 301 2.38 17.98 0.16
CA ARG A 301 2.60 17.84 -1.29
C ARG A 301 1.41 18.32 -2.09
N ARG A 302 1.68 18.88 -3.26
CA ARG A 302 0.64 19.35 -4.19
C ARG A 302 0.03 18.12 -4.88
N LEU A 303 -1.29 18.01 -4.81
CA LEU A 303 -2.05 16.92 -5.43
C LEU A 303 -2.55 17.29 -6.83
N GLY A 304 -2.81 18.58 -7.07
CA GLY A 304 -3.30 19.07 -8.35
C GLY A 304 -3.49 20.57 -8.35
N VAL A 305 -3.86 21.12 -9.50
CA VAL A 305 -4.16 22.54 -9.68
C VAL A 305 -5.42 22.67 -10.52
N LEU A 306 -6.37 23.48 -10.05
CA LEU A 306 -7.50 23.94 -10.86
C LEU A 306 -7.19 25.33 -11.39
N THR A 307 -7.16 25.49 -12.72
CA THR A 307 -6.95 26.79 -13.36
C THR A 307 -8.27 27.38 -13.83
N ILE A 308 -8.62 28.55 -13.31
CA ILE A 308 -9.90 29.24 -13.55
C ILE A 308 -9.63 30.49 -14.37
N PRO A 309 -10.18 30.64 -15.58
CA PRO A 309 -10.12 31.92 -16.29
C PRO A 309 -10.99 32.95 -15.58
N LEU A 310 -10.38 34.11 -15.25
CA LEU A 310 -11.07 35.20 -14.57
C LEU A 310 -11.73 36.14 -15.61
N PRO A 311 -12.96 36.61 -15.38
CA PRO A 311 -13.62 37.59 -16.25
C PRO A 311 -12.94 38.96 -16.16
N ASP A 312 -12.98 39.71 -17.25
CA ASP A 312 -12.57 41.12 -17.27
C ASP A 312 -13.68 41.97 -16.64
N LEU A 313 -13.45 42.47 -15.43
CA LEU A 313 -14.44 43.20 -14.62
C LEU A 313 -13.99 44.64 -14.35
N PRO A 314 -14.94 45.57 -14.12
CA PRO A 314 -14.62 46.95 -13.72
C PRO A 314 -13.77 47.02 -12.45
N ASP A 315 -12.99 48.10 -12.33
CA ASP A 315 -12.15 48.34 -11.15
C ASP A 315 -12.97 48.31 -9.85
N GLY A 316 -12.52 47.48 -8.90
CA GLY A 316 -13.16 47.32 -7.59
C GLY A 316 -14.16 46.16 -7.49
N ALA A 317 -14.47 45.47 -8.60
CA ALA A 317 -15.28 44.26 -8.56
C ALA A 317 -14.54 43.12 -7.83
N ALA A 318 -15.22 42.48 -6.88
CA ALA A 318 -14.73 41.28 -6.22
C ALA A 318 -15.17 40.04 -7.02
N ILE A 319 -14.27 39.09 -7.18
CA ILE A 319 -14.59 37.76 -7.68
C ILE A 319 -14.59 36.83 -6.47
N GLU A 320 -15.75 36.31 -6.13
CA GLU A 320 -15.94 35.36 -5.03
C GLU A 320 -16.24 33.97 -5.61
N LEU A 321 -15.45 33.00 -5.19
CA LEU A 321 -15.54 31.62 -5.62
C LEU A 321 -15.90 30.76 -4.42
N GLU A 322 -16.96 29.98 -4.55
CA GLU A 322 -17.22 28.85 -3.66
C GLU A 322 -16.35 27.68 -4.13
N GLU A 323 -15.35 27.34 -3.32
CA GLU A 323 -14.47 26.21 -3.56
C GLU A 323 -14.95 25.02 -2.74
N SER A 324 -15.27 23.91 -3.41
CA SER A 324 -15.80 22.68 -2.84
C SER A 324 -14.84 21.53 -3.05
N MET A 325 -14.55 20.80 -1.98
CA MET A 325 -13.82 19.54 -2.00
C MET A 325 -14.80 18.39 -1.76
N ILE A 326 -14.99 17.54 -2.77
CA ILE A 326 -15.99 16.47 -2.82
C ILE A 326 -15.28 15.13 -2.91
N PHE A 327 -15.59 14.24 -1.97
CA PHE A 327 -14.97 12.94 -1.83
C PHE A 327 -15.87 11.85 -2.44
N GLY A 328 -15.49 11.40 -3.63
CA GLY A 328 -16.12 10.27 -4.33
C GLY A 328 -15.55 8.92 -3.90
N GLU A 329 -15.93 7.83 -4.57
CA GLU A 329 -15.54 6.46 -4.22
C GLU A 329 -14.03 6.23 -4.25
N THR A 330 -13.39 6.59 -5.37
CA THR A 330 -11.94 6.46 -5.59
C THR A 330 -11.29 7.78 -6.01
N GLU A 331 -12.11 8.83 -6.16
CA GLU A 331 -11.74 10.12 -6.70
C GLU A 331 -11.91 11.24 -5.67
N LEU A 332 -11.03 12.24 -5.76
CA LEU A 332 -11.23 13.55 -5.16
C LEU A 332 -11.61 14.52 -6.26
N ARG A 333 -12.77 15.18 -6.13
CA ARG A 333 -13.17 16.25 -7.02
C ARG A 333 -13.01 17.57 -6.30
N PHE A 334 -12.34 18.51 -6.95
CA PHE A 334 -12.26 19.89 -6.49
C PHE A 334 -12.99 20.78 -7.49
N GLN A 335 -13.98 21.52 -7.02
CA GLN A 335 -14.81 22.40 -7.83
C GLN A 335 -14.68 23.83 -7.32
N ALA A 336 -14.62 24.79 -8.23
CA ALA A 336 -14.73 26.20 -7.92
C ALA A 336 -15.88 26.80 -8.73
N LYS A 337 -16.82 27.43 -8.03
CA LYS A 337 -18.00 28.06 -8.61
C LYS A 337 -18.00 29.55 -8.34
N ASP A 338 -18.03 30.34 -9.41
CA ASP A 338 -18.29 31.77 -9.30
C ASP A 338 -19.72 31.98 -8.79
N ILE A 339 -19.83 32.60 -7.61
CA ILE A 339 -21.13 32.74 -6.93
C ILE A 339 -22.07 33.70 -7.66
N PHE A 340 -21.53 34.62 -8.48
CA PHE A 340 -22.32 35.60 -9.20
C PHE A 340 -22.75 35.08 -10.56
N SER A 341 -21.80 34.57 -11.35
CA SER A 341 -22.12 34.05 -12.69
C SER A 341 -22.70 32.64 -12.68
N GLY A 342 -22.52 31.90 -11.58
CA GLY A 342 -22.91 30.49 -11.44
C GLY A 342 -22.02 29.52 -12.23
N LYS A 343 -20.98 30.01 -12.90
CA LYS A 343 -20.07 29.20 -13.72
C LYS A 343 -19.14 28.38 -12.82
N SER A 344 -19.09 27.07 -13.05
CA SER A 344 -18.24 26.15 -12.31
C SER A 344 -17.08 25.63 -13.17
N TYR A 345 -15.96 25.38 -12.51
CA TYR A 345 -14.78 24.70 -13.05
C TYR A 345 -14.40 23.59 -12.07
N GLU A 346 -13.90 22.48 -12.58
CA GLU A 346 -13.53 21.37 -11.71
C GLU A 346 -12.31 20.61 -12.24
N VAL A 347 -11.62 19.96 -11.31
CA VAL A 347 -10.55 19.01 -11.57
C VAL A 347 -10.80 17.77 -10.71
N GLN A 348 -10.48 16.61 -11.29
CA GLN A 348 -10.58 15.33 -10.64
C GLN A 348 -9.19 14.75 -10.44
N MET A 349 -8.93 14.25 -9.23
CA MET A 349 -7.66 13.63 -8.84
C MET A 349 -7.94 12.20 -8.38
N ASP A 350 -7.11 11.26 -8.84
CA ASP A 350 -7.19 9.86 -8.40
C ASP A 350 -6.53 9.72 -7.02
N LEU A 351 -7.23 9.09 -6.06
CA LEU A 351 -6.72 8.82 -4.73
C LEU A 351 -6.08 7.42 -4.60
N LEU A 352 -6.13 6.61 -5.65
CA LEU A 352 -5.56 5.26 -5.72
C LEU A 352 -4.17 5.20 -6.36
N GLY A 353 -3.73 6.27 -7.02
CA GLY A 353 -2.38 6.38 -7.58
C GLY A 353 -1.38 6.87 -6.54
N ASP A 354 -0.24 6.18 -6.42
CA ASP A 354 0.97 6.70 -5.74
C ASP A 354 1.67 7.81 -6.56
N THR A 355 0.99 8.41 -7.53
CA THR A 355 1.55 9.38 -8.47
C THR A 355 1.50 10.78 -7.85
N VAL A 356 2.63 11.17 -7.27
CA VAL A 356 3.09 12.55 -7.43
C VAL A 356 3.34 12.70 -8.93
N ASP A 357 2.53 13.51 -9.62
CA ASP A 357 2.94 14.06 -10.91
C ASP A 357 4.16 14.94 -10.62
N GLU A 358 5.35 14.33 -10.67
CA GLU A 358 6.61 15.02 -10.88
C GLU A 358 6.68 15.42 -12.34
N ASP A 359 5.90 16.42 -12.76
CA ASP A 359 6.07 17.08 -14.05
C ASP A 359 6.14 18.61 -13.85
N GLU A 360 7.39 19.07 -13.75
CA GLU A 360 8.07 20.21 -14.40
C GLU A 360 9.12 20.90 -13.51
#